data_AF-A0A1I5TP10-F1
#
_entry.id   AF-A0A1I5TP10-F1
#
_cell.length_a   1.000
_cell.length_b   1.000
_cell.length_c   1.000
_cell.angle_alpha   90.00
_cell.angle_beta   90.00
_cell.angle_gamma   90.00
#
_symmetry.space_group_name_H-M   'P 1'
#
loop_
_entity.id
_entity.type
_entity.pdbx_description
1 polymer ?
#
loop_
_entity_poly.entity_id
_entity_poly.type
_entity_poly.pdbx_seq_one_letter_code
_entity_poly.pdbx_strand_id
1 'polypeptide(L)'
;MDLKELFHPKFFEVFNEDELKEIYERSFCGTEECYVIFNQKYFFELSADIDDELEIYCDECTTYNKGEVIDKYEFLKRLRAYPPRDGKVVELD
;
A
#
# COMPACT_ATOMS: atom_id res chain seq x y z
N MET A 1 -5.65 11.59 14.34
CA MET A 1 -4.75 10.46 14.04
C MET A 1 -3.42 11.05 13.65
N ASP A 2 -2.35 10.76 14.39
CA ASP A 2 -1.02 11.22 14.02
C ASP A 2 -0.42 10.21 13.03
N LEU A 3 -0.19 10.62 11.79
CA LEU A 3 0.36 9.73 10.76
C LEU A 3 1.78 9.27 11.11
N LYS A 4 2.51 10.04 11.93
CA LYS A 4 3.88 9.69 12.33
C LYS A 4 3.95 8.51 13.29
N GLU A 5 2.85 8.20 13.96
CA GLU A 5 2.70 7.00 14.79
C GLU A 5 2.24 5.79 13.97
N LEU A 6 1.91 5.99 12.68
CA LEU A 6 1.38 4.95 11.80
C LEU A 6 2.34 4.55 10.69
N PHE A 7 3.24 5.42 10.27
CA PHE A 7 4.09 5.19 9.13
C PHE A 7 5.56 5.39 9.48
N HIS A 8 6.38 4.46 9.01
CA HIS A 8 7.83 4.61 9.00
C HIS A 8 8.23 5.88 8.21
N PRO A 9 9.28 6.63 8.62
CA PRO A 9 9.68 7.88 7.97
C PRO A 9 9.87 7.80 6.44
N LYS A 10 10.25 6.64 5.92
CA LYS A 10 10.42 6.40 4.47
C LYS A 10 9.15 6.63 3.66
N PHE A 11 7.98 6.38 4.24
CA PHE A 11 6.70 6.71 3.61
C PHE A 11 6.54 8.21 3.37
N PHE A 12 7.03 9.05 4.29
CA PHE A 12 6.99 10.52 4.17
C PHE A 12 8.03 11.08 3.19
N GLU A 13 9.06 10.32 2.83
CA GLU A 13 10.02 10.68 1.78
C GLU A 13 9.37 10.55 0.38
N VAL A 14 8.38 9.67 0.23
CA VAL A 14 7.75 9.34 -1.06
C VAL A 14 6.35 9.97 -1.21
N PHE A 15 5.54 9.91 -0.15
CA PHE A 15 4.13 10.30 -0.16
C PHE A 15 3.88 11.58 0.66
N ASN A 16 2.92 12.38 0.21
CA ASN A 16 2.41 13.50 1.02
C ASN A 16 1.35 13.01 2.03
N GLU A 17 0.97 13.87 2.99
CA GLU A 17 0.03 13.49 4.05
C GLU A 17 -1.33 13.00 3.54
N ASP A 18 -1.85 13.56 2.44
CA ASP A 18 -3.15 13.15 1.91
C ASP A 18 -3.06 11.79 1.21
N GLU A 19 -1.94 11.51 0.54
CA GLU A 19 -1.63 10.20 -0.02
C GLU A 19 -1.46 9.14 1.09
N LEU A 20 -0.82 9.49 2.20
CA LEU A 20 -0.66 8.58 3.35
C LEU A 20 -1.99 8.28 4.05
N LYS A 21 -2.89 9.27 4.16
CA LYS A 21 -4.27 9.03 4.64
C LYS A 21 -4.99 8.07 3.71
N GLU A 22 -4.90 8.27 2.40
CA GLU A 22 -5.54 7.39 1.41
C GLU A 22 -4.98 5.96 1.47
N ILE A 23 -3.66 5.81 1.65
CA ILE A 23 -3.01 4.51 1.87
C ILE A 23 -3.63 3.85 3.11
N TYR A 24 -3.59 4.52 4.26
CA TYR A 24 -4.11 3.97 5.51
C TYR A 24 -5.59 3.57 5.42
N GLU A 25 -6.43 4.43 4.85
CA GLU A 25 -7.87 4.18 4.69
C GLU A 25 -8.18 3.02 3.73
N ARG A 26 -7.30 2.78 2.75
CA ARG A 26 -7.47 1.70 1.76
C ARG A 26 -6.72 0.42 2.12
N SER A 27 -5.84 0.47 3.11
CA SER A 27 -5.09 -0.68 3.57
C SER A 27 -6.01 -1.70 4.21
N PHE A 28 -5.80 -2.96 3.81
CA PHE A 28 -6.47 -4.10 4.40
C PHE A 28 -5.82 -4.46 5.75
N CYS A 29 -4.50 -4.41 5.81
CA CYS A 29 -3.72 -4.49 7.03
C CYS A 29 -2.41 -3.72 6.85
N GLY A 30 -1.77 -3.40 7.96
CA GLY A 30 -0.44 -2.81 7.95
C GLY A 30 0.19 -2.73 9.34
N THR A 31 1.50 -2.56 9.33
CA THR A 31 2.33 -2.13 10.45
C THR A 31 2.93 -0.78 10.10
N GLU A 32 3.76 -0.20 10.98
CA GLU A 32 4.48 1.03 10.65
C GLU A 32 5.36 0.90 9.40
N GLU A 33 5.87 -0.29 9.11
CA GLU A 33 6.85 -0.55 8.05
C GLU A 33 6.23 -1.17 6.80
N CYS A 34 5.04 -1.76 6.87
CA CYS A 34 4.45 -2.47 5.75
C CYS A 34 2.93 -2.27 5.67
N TYR A 35 2.42 -1.95 4.48
CA TYR A 35 1.01 -1.77 4.22
C TYR A 35 0.55 -2.59 3.02
N VAL A 36 -0.50 -3.39 3.23
CA VAL A 36 -1.09 -4.24 2.21
C VAL A 36 -2.44 -3.67 1.78
N ILE A 37 -2.62 -3.48 0.47
CA ILE A 37 -3.85 -2.94 -0.12
C ILE A 37 -4.37 -3.88 -1.20
N PHE A 38 -5.68 -4.13 -1.20
CA PHE A 38 -6.38 -4.82 -2.28
C PHE A 38 -7.42 -3.89 -2.91
N ASN A 39 -7.39 -3.80 -4.23
CA ASN A 39 -8.53 -3.31 -5.00
C ASN A 39 -9.08 -4.44 -5.88
N GLN A 40 -10.13 -4.18 -6.64
CA GLN A 40 -10.76 -5.22 -7.46
C GLN A 40 -9.83 -5.89 -8.49
N LYS A 41 -8.70 -5.27 -8.84
CA LYS A 41 -7.77 -5.78 -9.86
C LYS A 41 -6.38 -6.09 -9.32
N TYR A 42 -5.89 -5.29 -8.37
CA TYR A 42 -4.50 -5.29 -7.93
C TYR A 42 -4.37 -5.59 -6.45
N PHE A 43 -3.28 -6.29 -6.14
CA PHE A 43 -2.66 -6.37 -4.83
C PHE A 43 -1.48 -5.41 -4.80
N PHE A 44 -1.34 -4.66 -3.72
CA PHE A 44 -0.19 -3.82 -3.45
C PHE A 44 0.39 -4.15 -2.08
N GLU A 45 1.72 -4.17 -2.00
CA GLU A 45 2.48 -4.20 -0.77
C GLU A 45 3.46 -3.02 -0.79
N LEU A 46 3.35 -2.14 0.19
CA LEU A 46 4.26 -1.02 0.39
C LEU A 46 5.13 -1.39 1.59
N SER A 47 6.43 -1.56 1.40
CA SER A 47 7.36 -1.99 2.44
C SER A 47 8.53 -1.02 2.56
N ALA A 48 8.75 -0.51 3.77
CA ALA A 48 9.94 0.23 4.15
C ALA A 48 10.91 -0.77 4.79
N ASP A 49 11.59 -1.56 3.97
CA ASP A 49 12.58 -2.51 4.47
C ASP A 49 13.86 -1.79 4.91
N ILE A 50 14.69 -2.47 5.70
CA ILE A 50 15.90 -1.93 6.36
C ILE A 50 16.96 -1.41 5.36
N ASP A 51 16.85 -1.78 4.07
CA ASP A 51 17.77 -1.40 2.98
C ASP A 51 17.47 -0.02 2.35
N ASP A 52 17.11 0.95 3.19
CA ASP A 52 17.07 2.41 2.90
C ASP A 52 16.00 2.95 1.92
N GLU A 53 15.21 2.12 1.23
CA GLU A 53 14.19 2.58 0.27
C GLU A 53 12.80 1.99 0.53
N LEU A 54 11.78 2.79 0.19
CA LEU A 54 10.38 2.33 0.20
C LEU A 54 10.09 1.60 -1.10
N GLU A 55 9.81 0.30 -1.02
CA GLU A 55 9.41 -0.51 -2.17
C GLU A 55 7.88 -0.55 -2.29
N ILE A 56 7.38 -0.54 -3.53
CA ILE A 56 5.97 -0.72 -3.83
C ILE A 56 5.83 -1.89 -4.81
N TYR A 57 5.52 -3.06 -4.27
CA TYR A 57 5.22 -4.25 -5.05
C TYR A 57 3.75 -4.25 -5.50
N CYS A 58 3.50 -4.64 -6.74
CA CYS A 58 2.17 -4.75 -7.33
C CYS A 58 2.00 -6.06 -8.08
N ASP A 59 0.88 -6.74 -7.89
CA ASP A 59 0.47 -7.91 -8.69
C ASP A 59 -1.01 -7.84 -9.08
N GLU A 60 -1.39 -8.49 -10.18
CA GLU A 60 -2.80 -8.64 -10.57
C GLU A 60 -3.43 -9.81 -9.82
N CYS A 61 -4.54 -9.56 -9.14
CA CYS A 61 -5.25 -10.54 -8.31
C CYS A 61 -5.74 -11.79 -9.07
N THR A 62 -5.80 -11.74 -10.40
CA THR A 62 -6.29 -12.83 -11.26
C THR A 62 -5.17 -13.65 -11.90
N THR A 63 -3.95 -13.11 -11.92
CA THR A 63 -2.81 -13.71 -12.62
C THR A 63 -1.58 -13.63 -11.72
N TYR A 64 -1.55 -14.47 -10.68
CA TYR A 64 -0.51 -14.57 -9.63
C TYR A 64 0.91 -14.94 -10.12
N ASN A 65 1.39 -14.36 -11.22
CA ASN A 65 2.65 -14.74 -11.88
C ASN A 65 3.37 -13.55 -12.55
N LYS A 66 3.00 -12.30 -12.25
CA LYS A 66 3.61 -11.09 -12.84
C LYS A 66 3.74 -9.93 -11.86
N GLY A 67 4.11 -10.21 -10.62
CA GLY A 67 4.51 -9.18 -9.67
C GLY A 67 5.60 -8.27 -10.23
N GLU A 68 5.43 -6.97 -10.07
CA GLU A 68 6.41 -5.96 -10.45
C GLU A 68 6.54 -4.89 -9.35
N VAL A 69 7.74 -4.37 -9.18
CA VAL A 69 7.98 -3.16 -8.39
C VAL A 69 7.63 -1.95 -9.24
N ILE A 70 6.79 -1.07 -8.73
CA ILE A 70 6.29 0.12 -9.43
C ILE A 70 6.64 1.39 -8.67
N ASP A 71 6.68 2.52 -9.38
CA ASP A 71 6.83 3.81 -8.73
C ASP A 71 5.51 4.30 -8.11
N LYS A 72 5.62 5.35 -7.29
CA LYS A 72 4.48 6.01 -6.64
C LYS A 72 3.39 6.45 -7.64
N TYR A 73 3.77 6.95 -8.82
CA TYR A 73 2.80 7.48 -9.77
C TYR A 73 1.94 6.37 -10.37
N GLU A 74 2.57 5.26 -10.74
CA GLU A 74 1.85 4.09 -11.24
C GLU A 74 1.03 3.44 -10.13
N PHE A 75 1.54 3.40 -8.90
CA PHE A 75 0.77 2.95 -7.73
C PHE A 75 -0.51 3.77 -7.54
N LEU A 76 -0.43 5.09 -7.39
CA LEU A 76 -1.61 5.94 -7.16
C LEU A 76 -2.60 5.86 -8.32
N LYS A 77 -2.11 5.78 -9.56
CA LYS A 77 -2.94 5.58 -10.75
C LYS A 77 -3.72 4.28 -10.67
N ARG A 78 -3.06 3.15 -10.36
CA ARG A 78 -3.71 1.83 -10.26
C ARG A 78 -4.61 1.72 -9.03
N LEU A 79 -4.21 2.31 -7.91
CA LEU A 79 -4.99 2.39 -6.66
C LEU A 79 -6.33 3.05 -6.93
N ARG A 80 -6.32 4.23 -7.56
CA ARG A 80 -7.51 5.07 -7.80
C ARG A 80 -8.35 4.62 -9.00
N ALA A 81 -7.78 3.85 -9.93
CA ALA A 81 -8.49 3.34 -11.10
C ALA A 81 -9.55 2.27 -10.76
N TYR A 82 -9.43 1.61 -9.61
CA TYR A 82 -10.33 0.53 -9.19
C TYR A 82 -10.84 0.77 -7.76
N PRO A 83 -12.09 0.40 -7.48
CA PRO A 83 -12.62 0.51 -6.12
C PRO A 83 -11.96 -0.52 -5.21
N PRO A 84 -11.97 -0.29 -3.88
CA PRO A 84 -11.52 -1.27 -2.89
C PRO A 84 -12.19 -2.63 -3.13
N ARG A 85 -11.47 -3.72 -2.85
CA ARG A 85 -12.05 -5.05 -2.93
C ARG A 85 -12.96 -5.26 -1.72
N ASP A 86 -14.23 -5.62 -1.95
CA ASP A 86 -15.13 -5.99 -0.85
C ASP A 86 -14.60 -7.26 -0.17
N GLY A 87 -14.09 -7.11 1.05
CA GLY A 87 -13.53 -8.20 1.85
C GLY A 87 -13.48 -7.79 3.32
N LYS A 88 -14.14 -8.57 4.19
CA LYS A 88 -14.18 -8.34 5.64
C LYS A 88 -12.77 -8.23 6.22
N VAL A 89 -12.56 -7.19 7.03
CA VAL A 89 -11.45 -7.08 7.98
C VAL A 89 -11.39 -8.39 8.78
N VAL A 90 -10.29 -9.12 8.67
CA VAL A 90 -9.93 -10.16 9.63
C VAL A 90 -8.87 -9.49 10.49
N GLU A 91 -9.28 -9.01 11.67
CA GLU A 91 -8.33 -8.62 12.71
C GLU A 91 -7.50 -9.85 13.05
N LEU A 92 -6.18 -9.76 12.88
CA LEU A 92 -5.24 -10.75 13.39
C LEU A 92 -4.74 -10.22 14.74
N ASP A 93 -5.16 -10.88 15.82
CA ASP A 93 -4.67 -10.69 17.19
C ASP A 93 -3.17 -10.99 17.32
#